data_AF-A0A9J6BG52-F1
#
_entry.id   AF-A0A9J6BG52-F1
#
_cell.length_a   1.000
_cell.length_b   1.000
_cell.length_c   1.000
_cell.angle_alpha   90.00
_cell.angle_beta   90.00
_cell.angle_gamma   90.00
#
_symmetry.space_group_name_H-M   'P 1'
#
loop_
_entity.id
_entity.type
_entity.pdbx_description
1 polymer ?
#
loop_
_entity_poly.entity_id
_entity_poly.type
_entity_poly.pdbx_seq_one_letter_code
_entity_poly.pdbx_strand_id
1 'polypeptide(L)'
;MNFLIIFLIFLNINLVFSANILAIFQYPFYSHQFTNQKLMKELALRGHNLTIFTSHLFNYDNLPNVIQHHFKDSSKINDKYTNMLEYKQKNLNWFQIDQRELKTYYETTKSEILHPEMQKIIKNNEDQKFDLIIIECCFCHLIFLAEIYDCPVIYFGASDVSFIWHGLMGNDVNPALYSDFQLIPFLHRHLTFFERVQSLI
;
A
#
# COMPACT_ATOMS: atom_id res chain seq x y z
N MET A 1 -51.80 -15.61 1.80
CA MET A 1 -51.03 -15.77 0.54
C MET A 1 -50.01 -14.64 0.36
N ASN A 2 -50.39 -13.36 0.46
CA ASN A 2 -49.47 -12.22 0.28
C ASN A 2 -48.30 -12.17 1.28
N PHE A 3 -48.52 -12.56 2.55
CA PHE A 3 -47.47 -12.53 3.58
C PHE A 3 -46.34 -13.55 3.31
N LEU A 4 -46.70 -14.73 2.80
CA LEU A 4 -45.75 -15.79 2.47
C LEU A 4 -44.87 -15.39 1.27
N ILE A 5 -45.46 -14.73 0.29
CA ILE A 5 -44.74 -14.21 -0.89
C ILE A 5 -43.75 -13.12 -0.48
N ILE A 6 -44.15 -12.18 0.37
CA ILE A 6 -43.26 -11.13 0.89
C ILE A 6 -42.11 -11.75 1.71
N PHE A 7 -42.39 -12.73 2.55
CA PHE A 7 -41.37 -13.43 3.33
C PHE A 7 -40.36 -14.19 2.46
N LEU A 8 -40.83 -14.87 1.39
CA LEU A 8 -39.95 -15.54 0.42
C LEU A 8 -39.12 -14.55 -0.39
N ILE A 9 -39.65 -13.37 -0.73
CA ILE A 9 -38.87 -12.31 -1.38
C ILE A 9 -37.75 -11.83 -0.45
N PHE A 10 -38.04 -11.58 0.83
CA PHE A 10 -37.03 -11.17 1.82
C PHE A 10 -35.92 -12.22 2.02
N LEU A 11 -36.25 -13.51 1.97
CA LEU A 11 -35.27 -14.61 2.04
C LEU A 11 -34.34 -14.68 0.81
N ASN A 12 -34.74 -14.11 -0.32
CA ASN A 12 -33.95 -14.06 -1.55
C ASN A 12 -33.23 -12.72 -1.76
N ILE A 13 -33.38 -11.76 -0.83
CA ILE A 13 -32.55 -10.55 -0.85
C ILE A 13 -31.16 -10.97 -0.37
N ASN A 14 -30.24 -11.13 -1.33
CA ASN A 14 -28.82 -11.21 -1.01
C ASN A 14 -28.42 -9.88 -0.38
N LEU A 15 -28.19 -9.89 0.94
CA LEU A 15 -27.59 -8.77 1.66
C LEU A 15 -26.14 -8.66 1.16
N VAL A 16 -25.92 -7.79 0.17
CA VAL A 16 -24.56 -7.44 -0.26
C VAL A 16 -24.02 -6.45 0.75
N PHE A 17 -22.99 -6.86 1.49
CA PHE A 17 -22.21 -5.94 2.30
C PHE A 17 -21.36 -5.09 1.37
N SER A 18 -21.85 -3.88 1.05
CA SER A 18 -21.10 -2.86 0.34
C SER A 18 -20.43 -1.95 1.36
N ALA A 19 -19.10 -1.90 1.32
CA ALA A 19 -18.30 -1.00 2.16
C ALA A 19 -17.73 0.10 1.28
N ASN A 20 -17.58 1.31 1.82
CA ASN A 20 -16.87 2.40 1.17
C ASN A 20 -15.40 2.38 1.61
N ILE A 21 -14.51 2.00 0.69
CA ILE A 21 -13.10 1.70 0.98
C ILE A 21 -12.22 2.78 0.35
N LEU A 22 -11.35 3.36 1.16
CA LEU A 22 -10.25 4.21 0.70
C LEU A 22 -8.99 3.35 0.56
N ALA A 23 -8.46 3.21 -0.65
CA ALA A 23 -7.25 2.43 -0.90
C ALA A 23 -6.12 3.33 -1.41
N ILE A 24 -4.91 3.17 -0.87
CA ILE A 24 -3.78 4.03 -1.18
C ILE A 24 -2.53 3.18 -1.51
N PHE A 25 -2.09 3.25 -2.76
CA PHE A 25 -0.98 2.45 -3.32
C PHE A 25 0.09 3.36 -3.95
N GLN A 26 1.17 3.56 -3.24
CA GLN A 26 2.13 4.62 -3.50
C GLN A 26 3.29 4.16 -4.39
N TYR A 27 3.61 2.87 -4.36
CA TYR A 27 4.81 2.36 -5.01
C TYR A 27 4.68 2.33 -6.53
N PRO A 28 5.56 3.01 -7.30
CA PRO A 28 5.49 3.05 -8.76
C PRO A 28 5.99 1.76 -9.45
N PHE A 29 6.03 0.63 -8.72
CA PHE A 29 6.59 -0.62 -9.20
C PHE A 29 5.50 -1.59 -9.66
N TYR A 30 5.70 -2.19 -10.83
CA TYR A 30 4.75 -3.15 -11.38
C TYR A 30 4.46 -4.34 -10.43
N SER A 31 5.48 -4.86 -9.75
CA SER A 31 5.35 -5.98 -8.81
C SER A 31 4.41 -5.70 -7.63
N HIS A 32 4.38 -4.43 -7.19
CA HIS A 32 3.49 -3.94 -6.16
C HIS A 32 2.07 -3.79 -6.71
N GLN A 33 1.95 -3.10 -7.85
CA GLN A 33 0.66 -2.74 -8.44
C GLN A 33 -0.14 -3.93 -8.98
N PHE A 34 0.53 -4.99 -9.43
CA PHE A 34 -0.12 -6.19 -9.96
C PHE A 34 -1.06 -6.86 -8.94
N THR A 35 -0.63 -6.96 -7.68
CA THR A 35 -1.44 -7.59 -6.63
C THR A 35 -2.54 -6.65 -6.15
N ASN A 36 -2.21 -5.36 -5.95
CA ASN A 36 -3.16 -4.31 -5.58
C ASN A 36 -4.34 -4.25 -6.58
N GLN A 37 -4.04 -4.27 -7.87
CA GLN A 37 -5.04 -4.25 -8.94
C GLN A 37 -6.02 -5.42 -8.84
N LYS A 38 -5.53 -6.63 -8.58
CA LYS A 38 -6.37 -7.81 -8.49
C LYS A 38 -7.29 -7.74 -7.27
N LEU A 39 -6.75 -7.36 -6.11
CA LEU A 39 -7.53 -7.24 -4.88
C LEU A 39 -8.65 -6.21 -5.04
N MET A 40 -8.33 -5.02 -5.55
CA MET A 40 -9.30 -3.95 -5.76
C MET A 40 -10.38 -4.34 -6.77
N LYS A 41 -10.01 -5.00 -7.88
CA LYS A 41 -10.99 -5.52 -8.84
C LYS A 41 -11.99 -6.46 -8.19
N GLU A 42 -11.51 -7.40 -7.38
CA GLU A 42 -12.33 -8.39 -6.70
C GLU A 42 -13.25 -7.77 -5.63
N LEU A 43 -12.79 -6.74 -4.91
CA LEU A 43 -13.64 -5.97 -3.99
C LEU A 43 -14.72 -5.18 -4.74
N ALA A 44 -14.35 -4.52 -5.84
CA ALA A 44 -15.32 -3.80 -6.66
C ALA A 44 -16.40 -4.73 -7.23
N LEU A 45 -16.03 -5.90 -7.73
CA LEU A 45 -16.96 -6.91 -8.25
C LEU A 45 -17.91 -7.48 -7.17
N ARG A 46 -17.50 -7.44 -5.90
CA ARG A 46 -18.35 -7.81 -4.75
C ARG A 46 -19.29 -6.70 -4.30
N GLY A 47 -19.23 -5.52 -4.95
CA GLY A 47 -20.12 -4.40 -4.70
C GLY A 47 -19.59 -3.35 -3.73
N HIS A 48 -18.32 -3.41 -3.30
CA HIS A 48 -17.71 -2.35 -2.48
C HIS A 48 -17.47 -1.09 -3.31
N ASN A 49 -17.67 0.09 -2.73
CA ASN A 49 -17.31 1.37 -3.36
C ASN A 49 -15.84 1.64 -3.07
N LEU A 50 -15.04 1.93 -4.09
CA LEU A 50 -13.60 2.13 -3.95
C LEU A 50 -13.22 3.55 -4.36
N THR A 51 -12.53 4.24 -3.46
CA THR A 51 -11.74 5.44 -3.80
C THR A 51 -10.28 5.06 -3.72
N ILE A 52 -9.58 5.04 -4.86
CA ILE A 52 -8.22 4.52 -4.97
C ILE A 52 -7.27 5.64 -5.32
N PHE A 53 -6.26 5.87 -4.49
CA PHE A 53 -5.08 6.65 -4.86
C PHE A 53 -3.98 5.71 -5.27
N THR A 54 -3.46 5.86 -6.48
CA THR A 54 -2.43 4.95 -7.00
C THR A 54 -1.40 5.66 -7.87
N SER A 55 -0.16 5.21 -7.78
CA SER A 55 0.92 5.54 -8.71
C SER A 55 0.71 5.00 -10.13
N HIS A 56 -0.15 3.98 -10.28
CA HIS A 56 -0.45 3.36 -11.57
C HIS A 56 -1.95 3.10 -11.72
N LEU A 57 -2.59 3.78 -12.68
CA LEU A 57 -4.01 3.59 -12.95
C LEU A 57 -4.31 2.16 -13.39
N PHE A 58 -5.31 1.56 -12.77
CA PHE A 58 -5.75 0.21 -13.06
C PHE A 58 -6.78 0.21 -14.19
N ASN A 59 -6.69 -0.79 -15.07
CA ASN A 59 -7.73 -1.00 -16.07
C ASN A 59 -8.94 -1.72 -15.42
N TYR A 60 -10.01 -0.96 -15.20
CA TYR A 60 -11.28 -1.40 -14.62
C TYR A 60 -12.46 -1.08 -15.54
N ASP A 61 -12.37 -1.55 -16.78
CA ASP A 61 -13.49 -1.50 -17.71
C ASP A 61 -14.78 -2.02 -17.04
N ASN A 62 -15.84 -1.20 -17.05
CA ASN A 62 -17.19 -1.49 -16.52
C ASN A 62 -17.33 -1.61 -14.99
N LEU A 63 -16.48 -0.96 -14.18
CA LEU A 63 -16.67 -0.87 -12.72
C LEU A 63 -17.07 0.56 -12.28
N PRO A 64 -18.38 0.89 -12.24
CA PRO A 64 -18.84 2.26 -11.94
C PRO A 64 -18.64 2.68 -10.48
N ASN A 65 -18.42 1.71 -9.59
CA ASN A 65 -18.20 1.88 -8.16
C ASN A 65 -16.72 2.13 -7.80
N VAL A 66 -15.88 2.45 -8.78
CA VAL A 66 -14.44 2.70 -8.57
C VAL A 66 -14.05 4.07 -9.07
N ILE A 67 -13.51 4.89 -8.17
CA ILE A 67 -12.90 6.18 -8.47
C ILE A 67 -11.39 6.03 -8.28
N GLN A 68 -10.59 6.47 -9.26
CA GLN A 68 -9.14 6.41 -9.20
C GLN A 68 -8.51 7.80 -9.30
N HIS A 69 -7.54 8.07 -8.44
CA HIS A 69 -6.71 9.27 -8.42
C HIS A 69 -5.25 8.89 -8.64
N HIS A 70 -4.60 9.58 -9.56
CA HIS A 70 -3.26 9.21 -10.02
C HIS A 70 -2.18 10.04 -9.32
N PHE A 71 -1.31 9.37 -8.56
CA PHE A 71 -0.05 9.94 -8.08
C PHE A 71 1.00 9.99 -9.21
N LYS A 72 0.80 10.94 -10.13
CA LYS A 72 1.58 11.09 -11.38
C LYS A 72 3.08 11.29 -11.17
N ASP A 73 3.48 11.80 -10.00
CA ASP A 73 4.86 12.14 -9.72
C ASP A 73 5.64 11.01 -9.04
N SER A 74 4.99 9.96 -8.54
CA SER A 74 5.65 8.89 -7.80
C SER A 74 6.77 8.21 -8.61
N SER A 75 6.53 7.91 -9.89
CA SER A 75 7.57 7.33 -10.77
C SER A 75 8.73 8.28 -11.02
N LYS A 76 8.47 9.56 -11.27
CA LYS A 76 9.51 10.58 -11.50
C LYS A 76 10.37 10.82 -10.26
N ILE A 77 9.74 10.85 -9.08
CA ILE A 77 10.43 11.01 -7.80
C ILE A 77 11.33 9.79 -7.57
N ASN A 78 10.79 8.58 -7.77
CA ASN A 78 11.55 7.36 -7.67
C ASN A 78 12.74 7.33 -8.65
N ASP A 79 12.53 7.62 -9.94
CA ASP A 79 13.59 7.59 -10.95
C ASP A 79 14.71 8.60 -10.68
N LYS A 80 14.38 9.72 -10.03
CA LYS A 80 15.31 10.81 -9.71
C LYS A 80 16.24 10.48 -8.54
N TYR A 81 15.74 9.73 -7.55
CA TYR A 81 16.43 9.54 -6.28
C TYR A 81 16.76 8.06 -6.01
N THR A 82 15.89 7.14 -6.42
CA THR A 82 15.94 5.69 -6.21
C THR A 82 16.06 4.93 -7.53
N ASN A 83 17.22 5.11 -8.18
CA ASN A 83 17.59 4.32 -9.35
C ASN A 83 18.63 3.26 -8.98
N MET A 84 18.16 2.01 -8.83
CA MET A 84 19.02 0.88 -8.45
C MET A 84 20.19 0.63 -9.42
N LEU A 85 20.02 0.94 -10.71
CA LEU A 85 21.11 0.85 -11.68
C LEU A 85 22.18 1.89 -11.40
N GLU A 86 21.78 3.12 -11.03
CA GLU A 86 22.69 4.18 -10.64
C GLU A 86 23.47 3.80 -9.37
N TYR A 87 22.80 3.17 -8.40
CA TYR A 87 23.44 2.73 -7.15
C TYR A 87 24.59 1.77 -7.43
N LYS A 88 24.34 0.81 -8.31
CA LYS A 88 25.35 -0.16 -8.75
C LYS A 88 26.45 0.48 -9.59
N GLN A 89 26.11 1.38 -10.51
CA GLN A 89 27.10 2.06 -11.36
C GLN A 89 28.03 2.97 -10.57
N LYS A 90 27.52 3.64 -9.53
CA LYS A 90 28.27 4.57 -8.70
C LYS A 90 28.90 3.93 -7.46
N ASN A 91 28.69 2.63 -7.23
CA ASN A 91 29.11 1.91 -6.03
C ASN A 91 28.78 2.70 -4.75
N LEU A 92 27.53 3.16 -4.64
CA LEU A 92 27.10 3.93 -3.47
C LEU A 92 27.18 3.07 -2.21
N ASN A 93 27.64 3.67 -1.11
CA ASN A 93 27.58 3.02 0.19
C ASN A 93 26.17 3.11 0.80
N TRP A 94 25.92 2.34 1.86
CA TRP A 94 24.62 2.29 2.52
C TRP A 94 24.10 3.64 3.00
N PHE A 95 24.95 4.49 3.54
CA PHE A 95 24.55 5.81 4.01
C PHE A 95 24.08 6.70 2.84
N GLN A 96 24.73 6.61 1.68
CA GLN A 96 24.32 7.34 0.48
C GLN A 96 23.01 6.82 -0.11
N ILE A 97 22.79 5.51 -0.05
CA ILE A 97 21.52 4.88 -0.46
C ILE A 97 20.42 5.34 0.48
N ASP A 98 20.62 5.23 1.80
CA ASP A 98 19.65 5.64 2.83
C ASP A 98 19.26 7.12 2.70
N GLN A 99 20.23 8.03 2.52
CA GLN A 99 19.94 9.45 2.29
C GLN A 99 19.09 9.70 1.04
N ARG A 100 19.27 8.91 -0.01
CA ARG A 100 18.48 9.02 -1.24
C ARG A 100 17.08 8.46 -1.04
N GLU A 101 16.96 7.30 -0.40
CA GLU A 101 15.67 6.72 -0.01
C GLU A 101 14.87 7.70 0.85
N LEU A 102 15.46 8.26 1.92
CA LEU A 102 14.81 9.26 2.76
C LEU A 102 14.30 10.46 1.95
N LYS A 103 15.06 10.89 0.94
CA LYS A 103 14.63 11.96 0.04
C LYS A 103 13.46 11.54 -0.86
N THR A 104 13.48 10.31 -1.38
CA THR A 104 12.35 9.71 -2.10
C THR A 104 11.11 9.70 -1.20
N TYR A 105 11.22 9.18 0.03
CA TYR A 105 10.13 9.14 1.01
C TYR A 105 9.55 10.54 1.25
N TYR A 106 10.41 11.53 1.49
CA TYR A 106 9.98 12.91 1.74
C TYR A 106 9.24 13.54 0.55
N GLU A 107 9.82 13.46 -0.65
CA GLU A 107 9.22 14.08 -1.84
C GLU A 107 7.93 13.37 -2.27
N THR A 108 7.88 12.04 -2.16
CA THR A 108 6.66 11.25 -2.42
C THR A 108 5.57 11.64 -1.43
N THR A 109 5.86 11.60 -0.13
CA THR A 109 4.91 12.02 0.93
C THR A 109 4.36 13.42 0.69
N LYS A 110 5.25 14.35 0.34
CA LYS A 110 4.86 15.74 0.04
C LYS A 110 3.95 15.82 -1.18
N SER A 111 4.29 15.12 -2.27
CA SER A 111 3.47 15.10 -3.49
C SER A 111 2.08 14.52 -3.22
N GLU A 112 2.01 13.42 -2.46
CA GLU A 112 0.77 12.71 -2.17
C GLU A 112 -0.14 13.51 -1.23
N ILE A 113 0.39 14.05 -0.14
CA ILE A 113 -0.39 14.88 0.79
C ILE A 113 -0.90 16.15 0.08
N LEU A 114 -0.08 16.78 -0.76
CA LEU A 114 -0.45 17.99 -1.49
C LEU A 114 -1.31 17.71 -2.73
N HIS A 115 -1.56 16.45 -3.07
CA HIS A 115 -2.41 16.09 -4.21
C HIS A 115 -3.81 16.72 -4.03
N PRO A 116 -4.37 17.41 -5.04
CA PRO A 116 -5.61 18.17 -4.86
C PRO A 116 -6.78 17.33 -4.33
N GLU A 117 -6.94 16.11 -4.82
CA GLU A 117 -8.00 15.21 -4.34
C GLU A 117 -7.70 14.64 -2.95
N MET A 118 -6.42 14.48 -2.58
CA MET A 118 -6.05 14.07 -1.23
C MET A 118 -6.34 15.20 -0.23
N GLN A 119 -6.05 16.45 -0.61
CA GLN A 119 -6.40 17.62 0.17
C GLN A 119 -7.91 17.76 0.41
N LYS A 120 -8.75 17.35 -0.55
CA LYS A 120 -10.20 17.31 -0.35
C LYS A 120 -10.60 16.27 0.68
N ILE A 121 -10.03 15.06 0.61
CA ILE A 121 -10.26 13.99 1.59
C ILE A 121 -9.83 14.44 2.99
N ILE A 122 -8.63 15.02 3.12
CA ILE A 122 -8.12 15.51 4.41
C ILE A 122 -9.02 16.61 5.01
N LYS A 123 -9.64 17.47 4.18
CA LYS A 123 -10.42 18.64 4.65
C LYS A 123 -11.92 18.40 4.77
N ASN A 124 -12.49 17.52 3.94
CA ASN A 124 -13.94 17.31 3.82
C ASN A 124 -14.32 15.95 4.41
N ASN A 125 -13.99 15.73 5.68
CA ASN A 125 -14.30 14.48 6.39
C ASN A 125 -15.78 14.34 6.80
N GLU A 126 -16.57 15.40 6.71
CA GLU A 126 -18.00 15.38 7.05
C GLU A 126 -18.87 14.82 5.92
N ASP A 127 -18.50 15.08 4.65
CA ASP A 127 -19.31 14.75 3.46
C ASP A 127 -19.11 13.31 2.97
N GLN A 128 -17.94 12.73 3.24
CA GLN A 128 -17.55 11.40 2.75
C GLN A 128 -17.08 10.55 3.92
N LYS A 129 -17.70 9.39 4.13
CA LYS A 129 -17.30 8.43 5.16
C LYS A 129 -16.72 7.18 4.53
N PHE A 130 -15.63 6.68 5.11
CA PHE A 130 -15.03 5.41 4.72
C PHE A 130 -15.18 4.40 5.85
N ASP A 131 -15.55 3.18 5.51
CA ASP A 131 -15.70 2.07 6.46
C ASP A 131 -14.37 1.35 6.70
N LEU A 132 -13.40 1.50 5.79
CA LEU A 132 -12.11 0.83 5.80
C LEU A 132 -11.09 1.63 4.99
N ILE A 133 -9.86 1.70 5.50
CA ILE A 133 -8.70 2.21 4.76
C ILE A 133 -7.75 1.04 4.49
N ILE A 134 -7.29 0.93 3.24
CA ILE A 134 -6.25 -0.03 2.83
C ILE A 134 -5.03 0.78 2.39
N ILE A 135 -3.89 0.58 3.05
CA ILE A 135 -2.64 1.26 2.72
C ILE A 135 -1.62 0.22 2.32
N GLU A 136 -0.89 0.49 1.24
CA GLU A 136 0.25 -0.31 0.85
C GLU A 136 1.29 -0.38 1.99
N CYS A 137 1.77 -1.58 2.31
CA CYS A 137 2.77 -1.78 3.35
C CYS A 137 4.04 -0.98 3.02
N CYS A 138 4.81 -0.63 4.06
CA CYS A 138 6.08 0.11 4.00
C CYS A 138 5.99 1.64 3.89
N PHE A 139 4.85 2.24 3.50
CA PHE A 139 4.64 3.69 3.63
C PHE A 139 3.43 3.99 4.53
N CYS A 140 3.70 4.25 5.81
CA CYS A 140 2.65 4.51 6.81
C CYS A 140 2.29 5.98 6.98
N HIS A 141 2.81 6.89 6.16
CA HIS A 141 2.68 8.33 6.40
C HIS A 141 1.25 8.87 6.25
N LEU A 142 0.34 8.14 5.58
CA LEU A 142 -1.09 8.48 5.47
C LEU A 142 -1.97 7.76 6.50
N ILE A 143 -1.38 7.08 7.49
CA ILE A 143 -2.15 6.41 8.55
C ILE A 143 -3.03 7.39 9.35
N PHE A 144 -2.66 8.68 9.42
CA PHE A 144 -3.44 9.68 10.13
C PHE A 144 -4.86 9.85 9.56
N LEU A 145 -5.11 9.41 8.32
CA LEU A 145 -6.46 9.38 7.74
C LEU A 145 -7.41 8.47 8.54
N ALA A 146 -6.88 7.46 9.24
CA ALA A 146 -7.66 6.61 10.13
C ALA A 146 -8.27 7.39 11.29
N GLU A 147 -7.53 8.35 11.85
CA GLU A 147 -8.03 9.24 12.91
C GLU A 147 -9.08 10.22 12.36
N ILE A 148 -8.89 10.69 11.12
CA ILE A 148 -9.83 11.63 10.48
C ILE A 148 -11.19 10.97 10.20
N TYR A 149 -11.18 9.69 9.81
CA TYR A 149 -12.37 8.95 9.41
C TYR A 149 -12.90 7.97 10.46
N ASP A 150 -12.18 7.80 11.57
CA ASP A 150 -12.52 6.88 12.67
C ASP A 150 -12.83 5.46 12.16
N CYS A 151 -11.92 4.89 11.35
CA CYS A 151 -12.14 3.60 10.71
C CYS A 151 -10.88 2.71 10.70
N PRO A 152 -11.05 1.38 10.64
CA PRO A 152 -9.92 0.45 10.68
C PRO A 152 -9.01 0.61 9.46
N VAL A 153 -7.73 0.32 9.67
CA VAL A 153 -6.69 0.31 8.62
C VAL A 153 -6.19 -1.11 8.40
N ILE A 154 -6.09 -1.51 7.14
CA ILE A 154 -5.37 -2.71 6.71
C ILE A 154 -4.11 -2.31 5.97
N TYR A 155 -2.97 -2.79 6.46
CA TYR A 155 -1.73 -2.76 5.68
C TYR A 155 -1.69 -3.95 4.73
N PHE A 156 -1.45 -3.68 3.45
CA PHE A 156 -1.43 -4.69 2.41
C PHE A 156 -0.11 -4.67 1.64
N GLY A 157 0.54 -5.82 1.53
CA GLY A 157 1.83 -5.98 0.85
C GLY A 157 1.85 -7.15 -0.12
N ALA A 158 2.52 -6.97 -1.26
CA ALA A 158 2.80 -8.05 -2.20
C ALA A 158 4.02 -8.89 -1.79
N SER A 159 4.76 -8.48 -0.76
CA SER A 159 5.94 -9.15 -0.21
C SER A 159 5.83 -9.25 1.31
N ASP A 160 6.71 -10.07 1.89
CA ASP A 160 6.87 -10.11 3.33
C ASP A 160 7.44 -8.78 3.87
N VAL A 161 7.25 -8.55 5.17
CA VAL A 161 7.73 -7.34 5.86
C VAL A 161 9.06 -7.61 6.57
N SER A 162 9.80 -6.56 6.95
CA SER A 162 11.04 -6.77 7.71
C SER A 162 10.74 -7.37 9.09
N PHE A 163 11.74 -7.99 9.71
CA PHE A 163 11.58 -8.57 11.04
C PHE A 163 11.15 -7.50 12.08
N ILE A 164 11.59 -6.24 11.93
CA ILE A 164 11.14 -5.13 12.79
C ILE A 164 9.62 -4.98 12.71
N TRP A 165 9.05 -4.98 11.50
CA TRP A 165 7.60 -4.91 11.30
C TRP A 165 6.88 -6.13 11.84
N HIS A 166 7.44 -7.34 11.67
CA HIS A 166 6.89 -8.54 12.30
C HIS A 166 6.80 -8.40 13.83
N GLY A 167 7.87 -7.94 14.47
CA GLY A 167 7.91 -7.72 15.91
C GLY A 167 6.91 -6.67 16.38
N LEU A 168 6.78 -5.56 15.64
CA LEU A 168 5.79 -4.52 15.92
C LEU A 168 4.34 -5.02 15.78
N MET A 169 4.10 -5.99 14.90
CA MET A 169 2.80 -6.65 14.73
C MET A 169 2.56 -7.77 15.75
N GLY A 170 3.52 -8.06 16.63
CA GLY A 170 3.43 -9.12 17.63
C GLY A 170 3.68 -10.53 17.09
N ASN A 171 4.27 -10.66 15.90
CA ASN A 171 4.67 -11.95 15.35
C ASN A 171 5.95 -12.46 16.02
N ASP A 172 6.11 -13.79 16.07
CA ASP A 172 7.34 -14.43 16.50
C ASP A 172 8.47 -14.13 15.51
N VAL A 173 9.41 -13.29 15.94
CA VAL A 173 10.57 -12.90 15.14
C VAL A 173 11.78 -13.75 15.50
N ASN A 174 12.17 -14.61 14.57
CA ASN A 174 13.47 -15.27 14.61
C ASN A 174 14.41 -14.59 13.61
N PRO A 175 15.44 -13.84 14.06
CA PRO A 175 16.39 -13.20 13.16
C PRO A 175 17.02 -14.19 12.15
N ALA A 176 17.21 -15.46 12.55
CA ALA A 176 17.75 -16.51 11.68
C ALA A 176 16.82 -16.91 10.51
N LEU A 177 15.52 -16.63 10.62
CA LEU A 177 14.53 -16.92 9.58
C LEU A 177 14.18 -15.67 8.75
N TYR A 178 14.30 -14.48 9.34
CA TYR A 178 13.97 -13.20 8.73
C TYR A 178 15.24 -12.36 8.53
N SER A 179 15.94 -12.61 7.43
CA SER A 179 17.08 -11.77 7.04
C SER A 179 16.58 -10.38 6.63
N ASP A 180 17.11 -9.31 7.23
CA ASP A 180 16.70 -7.96 6.84
C ASP A 180 17.34 -7.58 5.49
N PHE A 181 16.51 -7.26 4.50
CA PHE A 181 16.97 -6.77 3.21
C PHE A 181 17.73 -5.44 3.32
N GLN A 182 17.53 -4.68 4.41
CA GLN A 182 18.24 -3.44 4.72
C GLN A 182 19.62 -3.69 5.34
N LEU A 183 19.84 -4.84 5.99
CA LEU A 183 21.09 -5.20 6.66
C LEU A 183 22.04 -6.03 5.79
N ILE A 184 21.74 -6.24 4.51
CA ILE A 184 22.60 -7.02 3.61
C ILE A 184 23.35 -6.09 2.64
N PRO A 185 24.60 -5.67 2.98
CA PRO A 185 25.59 -5.11 2.05
C PRO A 185 25.87 -5.90 0.79
N PHE A 186 25.47 -7.16 0.81
CA PHE A 186 26.02 -8.19 -0.02
C PHE A 186 24.96 -8.59 -1.06
N LEU A 187 24.95 -7.89 -2.18
CA LEU A 187 24.10 -8.17 -3.34
C LEU A 187 24.48 -9.50 -4.06
N HIS A 188 25.29 -10.36 -3.44
CA HIS A 188 25.76 -11.62 -4.04
C HIS A 188 25.09 -12.84 -3.40
N ARG A 189 24.74 -13.79 -4.27
CA ARG A 189 23.93 -14.99 -3.94
C ARG A 189 24.61 -15.95 -2.95
N HIS A 190 25.93 -15.85 -2.78
CA HIS A 190 26.73 -16.75 -1.94
C HIS A 190 27.43 -15.98 -0.82
N LEU A 191 26.68 -15.71 0.26
CA LEU A 191 27.25 -15.10 1.46
C LEU A 191 28.27 -16.05 2.12
N THR A 192 29.36 -15.50 2.66
CA THR A 192 30.26 -16.21 3.55
C THR A 192 29.59 -16.47 4.91
N PHE A 193 30.19 -17.29 5.76
CA PHE A 193 29.67 -17.51 7.12
C PHE A 193 29.56 -16.20 7.92
N PHE A 194 30.60 -15.37 7.89
CA PHE A 194 30.59 -14.09 8.61
C PHE A 194 29.60 -13.09 8.04
N GLU A 195 29.43 -13.05 6.71
CA GLU A 195 28.40 -12.21 6.07
C GLU A 195 26.98 -12.66 6.46
N ARG A 196 26.75 -13.98 6.58
CA ARG A 196 25.47 -14.51 7.11
C ARG A 196 25.24 -14.11 8.56
N VAL A 197 26.25 -14.20 9.42
CA VAL A 197 26.12 -13.78 10.82
C VAL A 197 25.85 -12.29 10.92
N GLN A 198 26.53 -11.47 10.09
CA GLN A 198 26.31 -10.03 10.04
C GLN A 198 24.89 -9.68 9.55
N SER A 199 24.26 -10.49 8.70
CA SER A 199 22.86 -10.25 8.27
C SER A 199 21.81 -10.51 9.36
N LEU A 200 22.20 -11.03 10.53
CA LEU A 200 21.31 -11.37 11.65
C LEU A 200 21.37 -10.35 12.81
N ILE A 201 22.28 -9.37 12.74
CA ILE A 201 22.63 -8.43 13.81
C ILE A 201 22.50 -7.01 13.29
#